data_AF-A0A535YR13-F1
#
_entry.id   AF-A0A535YR13-F1
#
_cell.length_a   1.000
_cell.length_b   1.000
_cell.length_c   1.000
_cell.angle_alpha   90.00
_cell.angle_beta   90.00
_cell.angle_gamma   90.00
#
_symmetry.space_group_name_H-M   'P 1'
#
loop_
_entity.id
_entity.type
_entity.pdbx_description
1 polymer ?
#
loop_
_entity_poly.entity_id
_entity_poly.type
_entity_poly.pdbx_seq_one_letter_code
_entity_poly.pdbx_strand_id
1 'polypeptide(L)'
;MATPRVDPASGSGVVPGLADRTTALVGWTIAWRATSAIATLALGAVLVRQLPTSEYGRYTLVLSVLVYIALLATFGQDQGLLRYLPELLARGDRAAARDLLRKGAIAVVVIWALTSLAVFLLRPVIDSTLHAHVADLLALGTVLLLGGIAAGVLSFALVAIYDMRSQAIATPIAGVLTLVLALLFLRRGGHLAGVLLAGAIGQSTLAAFYLWVLLRRIRRAEGIPGARIGWRRLLV
;
A
#
# COMPACT_ATOMS: atom_id res chain seq x y z
N MET A 1 11.21 67.82 -27.01
CA MET A 1 10.37 66.66 -27.40
C MET A 1 11.26 65.44 -27.43
N ALA A 2 11.24 64.64 -26.36
CA ALA A 2 12.02 63.40 -26.25
C ALA A 2 11.03 62.24 -26.13
N THR A 3 11.12 61.30 -27.05
CA THR A 3 10.35 60.05 -27.06
C THR A 3 10.87 59.13 -25.94
N PRO A 4 10.00 58.47 -25.16
CA PRO A 4 10.46 57.43 -24.26
C PRO A 4 10.85 56.18 -25.07
N ARG A 5 12.10 55.74 -24.89
CA ARG A 5 12.60 54.45 -25.37
C ARG A 5 11.83 53.33 -24.67
N VAL A 6 11.22 52.45 -25.47
CA VAL A 6 10.75 51.13 -25.01
C VAL A 6 11.96 50.21 -25.05
N ASP A 7 12.45 49.79 -23.88
CA ASP A 7 13.48 48.75 -23.78
C ASP A 7 12.87 47.38 -24.11
N PRO A 8 13.43 46.63 -25.08
CA PRO A 8 12.94 45.30 -25.44
C PRO A 8 13.82 44.22 -24.80
N ALA A 9 13.78 44.04 -23.48
CA ALA A 9 14.43 42.90 -22.84
C ALA A 9 14.00 42.71 -21.38
N SER A 10 12.86 42.06 -21.16
CA SER A 10 12.78 41.14 -20.03
C SER A 10 12.15 39.86 -20.54
N GLY A 11 13.00 38.88 -20.79
CA GLY A 11 12.59 37.55 -21.21
C GLY A 11 11.49 37.06 -20.29
N SER A 12 10.34 36.74 -20.90
CA SER A 12 9.30 35.94 -20.29
C SER A 12 9.92 34.59 -19.93
N GLY A 13 10.57 34.53 -18.77
CA GLY A 13 10.70 33.29 -18.04
C GLY A 13 9.29 32.85 -17.79
N VAL A 14 8.78 31.96 -18.65
CA VAL A 14 7.51 31.28 -18.47
C VAL A 14 7.69 30.48 -17.19
N VAL A 15 7.39 31.12 -16.06
CA VAL A 15 7.27 30.44 -14.78
C VAL A 15 6.14 29.45 -15.03
N PRO A 16 6.42 28.13 -15.05
CA PRO A 16 5.41 27.15 -15.41
C PRO A 16 4.22 27.39 -14.50
N GLY A 17 3.05 27.62 -15.11
CA GLY A 17 1.84 27.95 -14.37
C GLY A 17 1.56 26.86 -13.35
N LEU A 18 0.89 27.21 -12.24
CA LEU A 18 0.47 26.22 -11.26
C LEU A 18 -0.28 25.05 -11.93
N ALA A 19 -1.05 25.36 -12.99
CA ALA A 19 -1.68 24.38 -13.88
C ALA A 19 -0.66 23.39 -14.48
N ASP A 20 0.40 23.85 -15.15
CA ASP A 20 1.44 22.98 -15.75
C ASP A 20 2.14 22.10 -14.73
N ARG A 21 2.38 22.62 -13.53
CA ARG A 21 2.99 21.83 -12.44
C ARG A 21 2.03 20.77 -11.91
N THR A 22 0.75 21.09 -11.78
CA THR A 22 -0.27 20.11 -11.36
C THR A 22 -0.52 19.04 -12.42
N THR A 23 -0.60 19.41 -13.70
CA THR A 23 -0.79 18.44 -14.79
C THR A 23 0.43 17.54 -14.96
N ALA A 24 1.64 18.06 -14.83
CA ALA A 24 2.87 17.26 -14.84
C ALA A 24 2.92 16.27 -13.67
N LEU A 25 2.54 16.69 -12.45
CA LEU A 25 2.51 15.81 -11.27
C LEU A 25 1.44 14.72 -11.41
N VAL A 26 0.24 15.08 -11.90
CA VAL A 26 -0.85 14.12 -12.14
C VAL A 26 -0.43 13.14 -13.25
N GLY A 27 0.07 13.62 -14.38
CA GLY A 27 0.56 12.77 -15.47
C GLY A 27 1.66 11.81 -15.03
N TRP A 28 2.60 12.28 -14.21
CA TRP A 28 3.64 11.45 -13.61
C TRP A 28 3.08 10.36 -12.69
N THR A 29 2.09 10.67 -11.85
CA THR A 29 1.45 9.64 -10.99
C THR A 29 0.66 8.61 -11.79
N ILE A 30 0.00 9.03 -12.86
CA ILE A 30 -0.73 8.13 -13.77
C ILE A 30 0.25 7.18 -14.46
N ALA A 31 1.37 7.69 -14.98
CA ALA A 31 2.40 6.87 -15.62
C ALA A 31 2.90 5.76 -14.69
N TRP A 32 3.20 6.09 -13.44
CA TRP A 32 3.64 5.09 -12.47
C TRP A 32 2.56 4.07 -12.07
N ARG A 33 1.30 4.50 -11.95
CA ARG A 33 0.19 3.57 -11.71
C ARG A 33 -0.01 2.63 -12.89
N ALA A 34 0.12 3.12 -14.12
CA ALA A 34 0.09 2.28 -15.31
C ALA A 34 1.22 1.25 -15.30
N THR A 35 2.45 1.64 -14.95
CA THR A 35 3.58 0.70 -14.78
C THR A 35 3.27 -0.38 -13.75
N SER A 36 2.67 -0.03 -12.61
CA SER A 36 2.27 -1.02 -11.61
C SER A 36 1.22 -1.99 -12.14
N ALA A 37 0.22 -1.50 -12.87
CA ALA A 37 -0.80 -2.35 -13.48
C ALA A 37 -0.20 -3.31 -14.52
N ILE A 38 0.71 -2.83 -15.35
CA ILE A 38 1.45 -3.64 -16.33
C ILE A 38 2.27 -4.71 -15.61
N ALA A 39 2.95 -4.39 -14.52
CA ALA A 39 3.73 -5.36 -13.73
C ALA A 39 2.83 -6.46 -13.15
N THR A 40 1.65 -6.11 -12.63
CA THR A 40 0.65 -7.09 -12.14
C THR A 40 0.15 -7.99 -13.27
N LEU A 41 -0.16 -7.42 -14.43
CA LEU A 41 -0.59 -8.20 -15.61
C LEU A 41 0.52 -9.13 -16.11
N ALA A 42 1.76 -8.65 -16.16
CA ALA A 42 2.92 -9.45 -16.55
C ALA A 42 3.13 -10.64 -15.59
N LEU A 43 2.99 -10.41 -14.27
CA LEU A 43 3.04 -11.49 -13.28
C LEU A 43 1.92 -12.52 -13.53
N GLY A 44 0.69 -12.07 -13.78
CA GLY A 44 -0.43 -12.95 -14.13
C GLY A 44 -0.17 -13.78 -15.39
N ALA A 45 0.33 -13.15 -16.45
CA ALA A 45 0.65 -13.83 -17.71
C ALA A 45 1.78 -14.87 -17.55
N VAL A 46 2.79 -14.58 -16.73
CA VAL A 46 3.87 -15.52 -16.39
C VAL A 46 3.31 -16.71 -15.61
N LEU A 47 2.46 -16.47 -14.61
CA LEU A 47 1.88 -17.52 -13.79
C LEU A 47 1.00 -18.47 -14.61
N VAL A 48 0.16 -17.95 -15.51
CA VAL A 48 -0.67 -18.76 -16.41
C VAL A 48 0.16 -19.68 -17.30
N ARG A 49 1.37 -19.24 -17.71
CA ARG A 49 2.25 -20.04 -18.58
C ARG A 49 3.07 -21.09 -17.84
N GLN A 50 3.33 -20.89 -16.54
CA GLN A 50 4.21 -21.77 -15.77
C GLN A 50 3.46 -22.73 -14.85
N LEU A 51 2.20 -22.44 -14.49
CA LEU A 51 1.41 -23.26 -13.58
C LEU A 51 0.39 -24.12 -14.34
N PRO A 52 0.16 -25.38 -13.92
CA PRO A 52 -0.98 -26.17 -14.38
C PRO A 52 -2.30 -25.44 -14.12
N THR A 53 -3.29 -25.60 -15.00
CA THR A 53 -4.60 -24.92 -14.92
C THR A 53 -5.30 -25.15 -13.57
N SER A 54 -5.14 -26.33 -12.98
CA SER A 54 -5.68 -26.67 -11.65
C SER A 54 -5.02 -25.89 -10.51
N GLU A 55 -3.72 -25.65 -10.58
CA GLU A 55 -2.96 -24.87 -9.59
C GLU A 55 -3.25 -23.37 -9.71
N TYR A 56 -3.35 -22.87 -10.93
CA TYR A 56 -3.73 -21.46 -11.18
C TYR A 56 -5.14 -21.16 -10.65
N GLY A 57 -6.10 -22.05 -10.87
CA GLY A 57 -7.46 -21.91 -10.33
C GLY A 57 -7.49 -21.83 -8.79
N ARG A 58 -6.72 -22.71 -8.12
CA ARG A 58 -6.56 -22.67 -6.65
C ARG A 58 -5.94 -21.36 -6.18
N TYR A 59 -4.90 -20.89 -6.87
CA TYR A 59 -4.23 -19.63 -6.55
C TYR A 59 -5.18 -18.42 -6.66
N THR A 60 -5.93 -18.31 -7.75
CA THR A 60 -6.88 -17.21 -7.95
C THR A 60 -8.00 -17.23 -6.91
N LEU A 61 -8.48 -18.42 -6.53
CA LEU A 61 -9.47 -18.57 -5.47
C LEU A 61 -8.92 -18.09 -4.12
N VAL A 62 -7.70 -18.53 -3.74
CA VAL A 62 -7.02 -18.05 -2.53
C VAL A 62 -6.89 -16.53 -2.57
N LEU A 63 -6.36 -15.97 -3.66
CA LEU A 63 -6.14 -14.54 -3.78
C LEU A 63 -7.43 -13.73 -3.66
N SER A 64 -8.53 -14.23 -4.23
CA SER A 64 -9.85 -13.59 -4.11
C SER A 64 -10.33 -13.56 -2.67
N VAL A 65 -10.21 -14.67 -1.94
CA VAL A 65 -10.56 -14.73 -0.51
C VAL A 65 -9.67 -13.79 0.31
N LEU A 66 -8.37 -13.78 0.04
CA LEU A 66 -7.41 -12.89 0.71
C LEU A 66 -7.75 -11.41 0.49
N VAL A 67 -8.24 -11.02 -0.69
CA VAL A 67 -8.69 -9.65 -0.96
C VAL A 67 -9.88 -9.28 -0.06
N TYR A 68 -10.87 -10.15 0.09
CA TYR A 68 -12.00 -9.90 0.98
C TYR A 68 -11.59 -9.82 2.45
N ILE A 69 -10.68 -10.69 2.89
CA ILE A 69 -10.11 -10.62 4.25
C ILE A 69 -9.37 -9.29 4.45
N ALA A 70 -8.58 -8.87 3.48
CA ALA A 70 -7.86 -7.60 3.55
C ALA A 70 -8.81 -6.40 3.62
N LEU A 71 -9.87 -6.39 2.80
CA LEU A 71 -10.91 -5.35 2.84
C LEU A 71 -11.60 -5.27 4.20
N LEU A 72 -11.92 -6.41 4.80
CA LEU A 72 -12.50 -6.45 6.14
C LEU A 72 -11.50 -5.95 7.19
N ALA A 73 -10.21 -6.29 7.03
CA ALA A 73 -9.16 -5.89 7.97
C ALA A 73 -8.83 -4.39 7.93
N THR A 74 -9.00 -3.72 6.79
CA THR A 74 -8.76 -2.29 6.64
C THR A 74 -10.02 -1.44 6.78
N PHE A 75 -11.19 -2.06 6.95
CA PHE A 75 -12.46 -1.36 7.01
C PHE A 75 -12.47 -0.28 8.11
N GLY A 76 -12.82 0.95 7.74
CA GLY A 76 -12.85 2.12 8.65
C GLY A 76 -11.50 2.79 8.90
N GLN A 77 -10.36 2.10 8.74
CA GLN A 77 -9.05 2.70 8.97
C GLN A 77 -8.66 3.73 7.92
N ASP A 78 -8.95 3.43 6.65
CA ASP A 78 -8.61 4.29 5.52
C ASP A 78 -9.29 5.67 5.67
N GLN A 79 -10.55 5.67 6.11
CA GLN A 79 -11.34 6.88 6.37
C GLN A 79 -10.80 7.67 7.57
N GLY A 80 -10.46 6.98 8.67
CA GLY A 80 -9.88 7.61 9.85
C GLY A 80 -8.55 8.30 9.57
N LEU A 81 -7.68 7.68 8.79
CA LEU A 81 -6.39 8.27 8.41
C LEU A 81 -6.56 9.45 7.45
N LEU A 82 -7.41 9.33 6.42
CA LEU A 82 -7.67 10.42 5.48
C LEU A 82 -8.26 11.65 6.17
N ARG A 83 -9.05 11.47 7.22
CA ARG A 83 -9.68 12.56 7.96
C ARG A 83 -8.75 13.20 8.99
N TYR A 84 -8.22 12.40 9.92
CA TYR A 84 -7.57 12.95 11.12
C TYR A 84 -6.08 13.21 10.95
N LEU A 85 -5.39 12.45 10.09
CA LEU A 85 -3.95 12.61 9.90
C LEU A 85 -3.55 14.01 9.37
N PRO A 86 -4.21 14.58 8.34
CA PRO A 86 -3.86 15.93 7.86
C PRO A 86 -4.18 17.01 8.89
N GLU A 87 -5.31 16.88 9.61
CA GLU A 87 -5.72 17.82 10.66
C GLU A 87 -4.69 17.89 11.80
N LEU A 88 -4.18 16.74 12.24
CA LEU A 88 -3.17 16.66 13.31
C LEU A 88 -1.82 17.21 12.88
N LEU A 89 -1.41 16.96 11.63
CA LEU A 89 -0.17 17.48 11.09
C LEU A 89 -0.23 18.99 10.85
N ALA A 90 -1.39 19.51 10.41
CA ALA A 90 -1.62 20.95 10.28
C ALA A 90 -1.53 21.68 11.64
N ARG A 91 -1.92 21.01 12.73
CA ARG A 91 -1.78 21.51 14.11
C ARG A 91 -0.38 21.36 14.70
N GLY A 92 0.53 20.67 14.02
CA GLY A 92 1.88 20.38 14.51
C GLY A 92 1.94 19.36 15.65
N ASP A 93 0.84 18.67 15.98
CA ASP A 93 0.79 17.75 17.12
C ASP A 93 1.40 16.38 16.76
N ARG A 94 2.73 16.29 16.90
CA ARG A 94 3.51 15.07 16.63
C ARG A 94 3.07 13.89 17.51
N ALA A 95 2.73 14.16 18.77
CA ALA A 95 2.41 13.13 19.74
C ALA A 95 1.08 12.47 19.39
N ALA A 96 0.07 13.28 19.06
CA ALA A 96 -1.23 12.82 18.62
C ALA A 96 -1.14 12.08 17.26
N ALA A 97 -0.35 12.59 16.29
CA ALA A 97 -0.15 11.90 15.01
C ALA A 97 0.52 10.52 15.18
N ARG A 98 1.52 10.39 16.06
CA ARG A 98 2.17 9.10 16.35
C ARG A 98 1.22 8.16 17.09
N ASP A 99 0.43 8.68 18.02
CA ASP A 99 -0.57 7.91 18.77
C ASP A 99 -1.67 7.38 17.84
N LEU A 100 -2.14 8.19 16.88
CA LEU A 100 -3.07 7.78 15.82
C LEU A 100 -2.52 6.59 15.03
N LEU A 101 -1.27 6.70 14.53
CA LEU A 101 -0.64 5.63 13.77
C LEU A 101 -0.40 4.37 14.61
N ARG A 102 0.00 4.53 15.88
CA ARG A 102 0.18 3.40 16.79
C ARG A 102 -1.14 2.66 17.03
N LYS A 103 -2.22 3.39 17.25
CA LYS A 103 -3.56 2.80 17.46
C LYS A 103 -4.08 2.14 16.20
N GLY A 104 -3.89 2.76 15.03
CA GLY A 104 -4.17 2.15 13.74
C GLY A 104 -3.39 0.85 13.55
N ALA A 105 -2.07 0.86 13.80
CA ALA A 105 -1.23 -0.34 13.71
C ALA A 105 -1.67 -1.45 14.68
N ILE A 106 -2.01 -1.11 15.93
CA ILE A 106 -2.54 -2.09 16.90
C ILE A 106 -3.86 -2.67 16.39
N ALA A 107 -4.78 -1.83 15.89
CA ALA A 107 -6.04 -2.29 15.34
C ALA A 107 -5.83 -3.21 14.13
N VAL A 108 -4.91 -2.88 13.21
CA VAL A 108 -4.52 -3.76 12.09
C VAL A 108 -4.05 -5.11 12.61
N VAL A 109 -3.11 -5.11 13.56
CA VAL A 109 -2.51 -6.35 14.09
C VAL A 109 -3.56 -7.19 14.81
N VAL A 110 -4.46 -6.59 15.58
CA VAL A 110 -5.55 -7.30 16.27
C VAL A 110 -6.50 -7.91 15.25
N ILE A 111 -6.98 -7.15 14.27
CA ILE A 111 -7.91 -7.68 13.25
C ILE A 111 -7.22 -8.75 12.42
N TRP A 112 -5.97 -8.54 12.00
CA TRP A 112 -5.17 -9.54 11.31
C TRP A 112 -5.02 -10.83 12.14
N ALA A 113 -4.69 -10.73 13.42
CA ALA A 113 -4.54 -11.89 14.30
C ALA A 113 -5.86 -12.65 14.45
N LEU A 114 -6.99 -11.94 14.60
CA LEU A 114 -8.32 -12.54 14.66
C LEU A 114 -8.68 -13.22 13.34
N THR A 115 -8.43 -12.59 12.19
CA THR A 115 -8.70 -13.21 10.87
C THR A 115 -7.81 -14.43 10.62
N SER A 116 -6.53 -14.37 10.99
CA SER A 116 -5.59 -15.49 10.85
C SER A 116 -5.99 -16.66 11.75
N LEU A 117 -6.39 -16.38 12.99
CA LEU A 117 -6.90 -17.39 13.91
C LEU A 117 -8.19 -18.02 13.39
N ALA A 118 -9.14 -17.21 12.91
CA ALA A 118 -10.41 -17.70 12.35
C ALA A 118 -10.17 -18.63 11.15
N VAL A 119 -9.28 -18.25 10.23
CA VAL A 119 -8.92 -19.08 9.06
C VAL A 119 -8.24 -20.38 9.49
N PHE A 120 -7.38 -20.33 10.51
CA PHE A 120 -6.72 -21.52 11.04
C PHE A 120 -7.72 -22.48 11.70
N LEU A 121 -8.69 -21.96 12.46
CA LEU A 121 -9.73 -22.77 13.10
C LEU A 121 -10.73 -23.34 12.09
N LEU A 122 -11.03 -22.60 11.03
CA LEU A 122 -11.94 -23.04 9.95
C LEU A 122 -11.25 -23.93 8.91
N ARG A 123 -9.93 -24.14 9.00
CA ARG A 123 -9.14 -25.00 8.09
C ARG A 123 -9.80 -26.35 7.77
N PRO A 124 -10.29 -27.16 8.74
CA PRO A 124 -10.95 -28.44 8.42
C PRO A 124 -12.26 -28.28 7.64
N VAL A 125 -13.04 -27.24 7.94
CA VAL A 125 -14.31 -26.95 7.24
C VAL A 125 -14.04 -26.45 5.82
N ILE A 126 -13.00 -25.65 5.66
CA ILE A 126 -12.54 -25.13 4.36
C ILE A 126 -12.09 -26.30 3.48
N ASP A 127 -11.32 -27.23 4.04
CA ASP A 127 -10.81 -28.39 3.30
C ASP A 127 -11.94 -29.36 2.92
N SER A 128 -12.89 -29.61 3.83
CA SER A 128 -14.06 -30.46 3.56
C SER A 128 -15.02 -29.87 2.53
N THR A 129 -15.08 -28.54 2.40
CA THR A 129 -16.00 -27.86 1.47
C THR A 129 -15.37 -27.69 0.09
N LEU A 130 -14.08 -27.34 0.04
CA LEU A 130 -13.39 -26.98 -1.21
C LEU A 130 -12.64 -28.15 -1.89
N HIS A 131 -12.46 -29.30 -1.22
CA HIS A 131 -11.88 -30.54 -1.77
C HIS A 131 -10.53 -30.38 -2.53
N ALA A 132 -9.80 -29.29 -2.29
CA ALA A 132 -8.73 -28.85 -3.19
C ALA A 132 -7.39 -28.58 -2.50
N HIS A 133 -7.17 -29.02 -1.25
CA HIS A 133 -5.93 -28.75 -0.50
C HIS A 133 -5.60 -27.24 -0.45
N VAL A 134 -6.63 -26.39 -0.50
CA VAL A 134 -6.51 -24.93 -0.55
C VAL A 134 -6.26 -24.34 0.83
N ALA A 135 -6.62 -25.10 1.87
CA ALA A 135 -6.60 -24.63 3.26
C ALA A 135 -5.19 -24.22 3.72
N ASP A 136 -4.15 -24.91 3.25
CA ASP A 136 -2.76 -24.66 3.63
C ASP A 136 -2.20 -23.40 2.93
N LEU A 137 -2.53 -23.24 1.65
CA LEU A 137 -2.20 -22.04 0.87
C LEU A 137 -2.94 -20.82 1.40
N LEU A 138 -4.19 -21.00 1.83
CA LEU A 138 -5.00 -19.94 2.42
C LEU A 138 -4.46 -19.53 3.79
N ALA A 139 -4.12 -20.49 4.66
CA ALA A 139 -3.50 -20.22 5.95
C ALA A 139 -2.17 -19.46 5.78
N LEU A 140 -1.30 -19.94 4.88
CA LEU A 140 -0.06 -19.26 4.52
C LEU A 140 -0.35 -17.84 4.00
N GLY A 141 -1.28 -17.72 3.06
CA GLY A 141 -1.70 -16.43 2.50
C GLY A 141 -2.19 -15.44 3.54
N THR A 142 -2.95 -15.89 4.55
CA THR A 142 -3.46 -15.02 5.62
C THR A 142 -2.37 -14.53 6.57
N VAL A 143 -1.37 -15.37 6.86
CA VAL A 143 -0.21 -14.93 7.64
C VAL A 143 0.60 -13.90 6.83
N LEU A 144 0.78 -14.16 5.54
CA LEU A 144 1.54 -13.30 4.63
C LEU A 144 0.81 -11.98 4.28
N LEU A 145 -0.50 -11.93 4.45
CA LEU A 145 -1.35 -10.76 4.19
C LEU A 145 -1.00 -9.55 5.06
N LEU A 146 -0.38 -9.74 6.23
CA LEU A 146 -0.06 -8.65 7.15
C LEU A 146 0.73 -7.53 6.46
N GLY A 147 1.72 -7.89 5.64
CA GLY A 147 2.51 -6.93 4.88
C GLY A 147 1.66 -6.14 3.87
N GLY A 148 0.71 -6.81 3.20
CA GLY A 148 -0.22 -6.18 2.25
C GLY A 148 -1.20 -5.24 2.94
N ILE A 149 -1.78 -5.66 4.06
CA ILE A 149 -2.70 -4.84 4.87
C ILE A 149 -1.96 -3.60 5.38
N ALA A 150 -0.75 -3.78 5.95
CA ALA A 150 0.07 -2.66 6.42
C ALA A 150 0.44 -1.70 5.28
N ALA A 151 0.83 -2.21 4.11
CA ALA A 151 1.14 -1.39 2.94
C ALA A 151 -0.08 -0.58 2.48
N GLY A 152 -1.27 -1.20 2.45
CA GLY A 152 -2.54 -0.54 2.10
C GLY A 152 -2.88 0.61 3.05
N VAL A 153 -2.89 0.36 4.35
CA VAL A 153 -3.20 1.38 5.37
C VAL A 153 -2.21 2.55 5.33
N LEU A 154 -0.90 2.24 5.21
CA LEU A 154 0.14 3.26 5.11
C LEU A 154 0.08 4.03 3.78
N SER A 155 -0.39 3.39 2.71
CA SER A 155 -0.67 4.03 1.43
C SER A 155 -1.74 5.13 1.61
N PHE A 156 -2.84 4.85 2.31
CA PHE A 156 -3.83 5.88 2.62
C PHE A 156 -3.29 7.00 3.51
N ALA A 157 -2.42 6.68 4.47
CA ALA A 157 -1.74 7.70 5.28
C ALA A 157 -0.87 8.65 4.43
N LEU A 158 -0.16 8.12 3.42
CA LEU A 158 0.64 8.93 2.49
C LEU A 158 -0.22 9.81 1.59
N VAL A 159 -1.36 9.28 1.11
CA VAL A 159 -2.36 10.06 0.36
C VAL A 159 -2.88 11.20 1.22
N ALA A 160 -3.17 10.94 2.50
CA ALA A 160 -3.69 11.93 3.43
C ALA A 160 -2.74 13.13 3.64
N ILE A 161 -1.42 12.92 3.46
CA ILE A 161 -0.40 13.98 3.55
C ILE A 161 0.06 14.50 2.18
N TYR A 162 -0.68 14.18 1.12
CA TYR A 162 -0.39 14.54 -0.28
C TYR A 162 0.99 14.07 -0.80
N ASP A 163 1.59 13.03 -0.22
CA ASP A 163 2.88 12.48 -0.67
C ASP A 163 2.71 11.38 -1.74
N MET A 164 1.94 11.69 -2.78
CA MET A 164 1.66 10.75 -3.89
C MET A 164 2.91 10.40 -4.70
N ARG A 165 3.92 11.28 -4.69
CA ARG A 165 5.18 11.05 -5.41
C ARG A 165 5.95 9.85 -4.85
N SER A 166 6.01 9.74 -3.52
CA SER A 166 6.69 8.62 -2.86
C SER A 166 5.98 7.29 -3.15
N GLN A 167 4.65 7.29 -3.22
CA GLN A 167 3.86 6.11 -3.58
C GLN A 167 4.06 5.69 -5.04
N ALA A 168 4.02 6.67 -5.95
CA ALA A 168 4.18 6.44 -7.38
C ALA A 168 5.52 5.77 -7.69
N ILE A 169 6.61 6.13 -6.99
CA ILE A 169 7.93 5.53 -7.22
C ILE A 169 8.06 4.17 -6.51
N ALA A 170 7.55 4.04 -5.28
CA ALA A 170 7.79 2.84 -4.49
C ALA A 170 6.96 1.62 -4.94
N THR A 171 5.73 1.83 -5.41
CA THR A 171 4.82 0.73 -5.79
C THR A 171 5.37 -0.10 -6.95
N PRO A 172 5.85 0.51 -8.05
CA PRO A 172 6.46 -0.22 -9.17
C PRO A 172 7.75 -0.94 -8.76
N ILE A 173 8.58 -0.33 -7.91
CA ILE A 173 9.81 -0.97 -7.39
C ILE A 173 9.45 -2.23 -6.60
N ALA A 174 8.45 -2.16 -5.72
CA ALA A 174 7.96 -3.32 -4.99
C ALA A 174 7.35 -4.38 -5.93
N GLY A 175 6.67 -3.96 -6.99
CA GLY A 175 6.14 -4.85 -8.03
C GLY A 175 7.24 -5.58 -8.79
N VAL A 176 8.31 -4.87 -9.21
CA VAL A 176 9.48 -5.47 -9.85
C VAL A 176 10.21 -6.42 -8.91
N LEU A 177 10.40 -6.03 -7.65
CA LEU A 177 10.98 -6.90 -6.63
C LEU A 177 10.17 -8.19 -6.47
N THR A 178 8.84 -8.07 -6.39
CA THR A 178 7.92 -9.21 -6.31
C THR A 178 8.08 -10.13 -7.53
N LEU A 179 8.11 -9.55 -8.73
CA LEU A 179 8.25 -10.31 -9.97
C LEU A 179 9.59 -11.06 -10.04
N VAL A 180 10.70 -10.39 -9.71
CA VAL A 180 12.03 -11.00 -9.71
C VAL A 180 12.10 -12.14 -8.69
N LEU A 181 11.59 -11.93 -7.47
CA LEU A 181 11.57 -12.98 -6.44
C LEU A 181 10.67 -14.15 -6.83
N ALA A 182 9.49 -13.88 -7.39
CA ALA A 182 8.57 -14.93 -7.86
C ALA A 182 9.24 -15.79 -8.94
N LEU A 183 9.90 -15.17 -9.92
CA LEU A 183 10.64 -15.89 -10.96
C LEU A 183 11.81 -16.70 -10.40
N LEU A 184 12.54 -16.17 -9.41
CA LEU A 184 13.64 -16.89 -8.75
C LEU A 184 13.14 -18.11 -7.98
N PHE A 185 12.02 -17.99 -7.25
CA PHE A 185 11.44 -19.12 -6.54
C PHE A 185 10.90 -20.18 -7.50
N LEU A 186 10.19 -19.77 -8.55
CA LEU A 186 9.70 -20.70 -9.59
C LEU A 186 10.85 -21.45 -10.27
N ARG A 187 11.96 -20.77 -10.60
CA ARG A 187 13.15 -21.40 -11.20
C ARG A 187 13.87 -22.39 -10.28
N ARG A 188 13.74 -22.24 -8.96
CA ARG A 188 14.32 -23.17 -7.98
C ARG A 188 13.38 -24.32 -7.59
N GLY A 189 12.29 -24.52 -8.35
CA GLY A 189 11.30 -25.55 -8.07
C GLY A 189 10.31 -25.16 -6.97
N GLY A 190 10.25 -23.89 -6.58
CA GLY A 190 9.26 -23.37 -5.65
C GLY A 190 7.87 -23.39 -6.27
N HIS A 191 6.94 -24.10 -5.62
CA HIS A 191 5.52 -24.12 -5.98
C HIS A 191 4.82 -22.79 -5.64
N LEU A 192 3.49 -22.74 -5.79
CA LEU A 192 2.61 -21.59 -5.47
C LEU A 192 2.96 -20.81 -4.18
N ALA A 193 3.38 -21.51 -3.12
CA ALA A 193 3.81 -20.89 -1.87
C ALA A 193 4.96 -19.88 -2.05
N GLY A 194 5.90 -20.14 -2.97
CA GLY A 194 7.00 -19.23 -3.28
C GLY A 194 6.52 -17.92 -3.92
N VAL A 195 5.48 -17.98 -4.75
CA VAL A 195 4.87 -16.78 -5.36
C VAL A 195 4.18 -15.94 -4.30
N LEU A 196 3.45 -16.58 -3.37
CA LEU A 196 2.84 -15.90 -2.23
C LEU A 196 3.89 -15.24 -1.33
N LEU A 197 5.00 -15.93 -1.04
CA LEU A 197 6.13 -15.38 -0.28
C LEU A 197 6.77 -14.18 -0.98
N ALA A 198 6.99 -14.26 -2.30
CA ALA A 198 7.50 -13.14 -3.08
C ALA A 198 6.58 -11.92 -2.98
N GLY A 199 5.26 -12.13 -3.10
CA GLY A 199 4.25 -11.07 -2.91
C GLY A 199 4.32 -10.47 -1.50
N ALA A 200 4.41 -11.31 -0.47
CA ALA A 200 4.50 -10.88 0.91
C ALA A 200 5.76 -10.04 1.19
N ILE A 201 6.90 -10.46 0.64
CA ILE A 201 8.17 -9.72 0.77
C ILE A 201 8.06 -8.35 0.08
N GLY A 202 7.52 -8.32 -1.14
CA GLY A 202 7.29 -7.07 -1.87
C GLY A 202 6.39 -6.10 -1.11
N GLN A 203 5.24 -6.57 -0.62
CA GLN A 203 4.30 -5.76 0.16
C GLN A 203 4.89 -5.31 1.51
N SER A 204 5.61 -6.20 2.21
CA SER A 204 6.26 -5.85 3.48
C SER A 204 7.35 -4.80 3.30
N THR A 205 8.10 -4.88 2.20
CA THR A 205 9.11 -3.89 1.83
C THR A 205 8.46 -2.53 1.56
N LEU A 206 7.34 -2.55 0.83
CA LEU A 206 6.55 -1.35 0.56
C LEU A 206 5.99 -0.71 1.85
N ALA A 207 5.43 -1.52 2.74
CA ALA A 207 4.94 -1.08 4.05
C ALA A 207 6.05 -0.44 4.88
N ALA A 208 7.22 -1.09 4.97
CA ALA A 208 8.37 -0.57 5.70
C ALA A 208 8.85 0.79 5.13
N PHE A 209 8.91 0.91 3.80
CA PHE A 209 9.25 2.17 3.14
C PHE A 209 8.25 3.27 3.46
N TYR A 210 6.94 2.98 3.36
CA TYR A 210 5.89 3.95 3.68
C TYR A 210 5.94 4.40 5.14
N LEU A 211 6.11 3.47 6.07
CA LEU A 211 6.26 3.79 7.49
C LEU A 211 7.48 4.68 7.72
N TRP A 212 8.61 4.39 7.08
CA TRP A 212 9.82 5.20 7.18
C TRP A 212 9.61 6.64 6.69
N VAL A 213 8.97 6.81 5.52
CA VAL A 213 8.63 8.14 4.98
C VAL A 213 7.74 8.90 5.96
N LEU A 214 6.70 8.24 6.48
CA LEU A 214 5.73 8.83 7.39
C LEU A 214 6.38 9.26 8.72
N LEU A 215 7.20 8.40 9.32
CA LEU A 215 7.96 8.71 10.53
C LEU A 215 8.98 9.82 10.32
N ARG A 216 9.58 9.92 9.13
CA ARG A 216 10.49 11.02 8.77
C ARG A 216 9.74 12.34 8.65
N ARG A 217 8.53 12.34 8.07
CA ARG A 217 7.66 13.52 7.96
C ARG A 217 7.17 14.01 9.33
N ILE A 218 6.68 13.10 10.18
CA ILE A 218 6.24 13.44 11.54
C ILE A 218 7.38 14.02 12.37
N ARG A 219 8.61 13.48 12.23
CA ARG A 219 9.80 14.01 12.92
C ARG A 219 10.16 15.44 12.47
N ARG A 220 9.81 15.85 11.25
CA ARG A 220 10.09 17.18 10.72
C ARG A 220 9.02 18.22 11.10
N ALA A 221 7.79 17.83 11.43
CA ALA A 221 6.67 18.75 11.68
C ALA A 221 6.75 19.40 13.07
N GLU A 222 7.36 20.57 13.25
CA GLU A 222 7.53 21.23 14.56
C GLU A 222 6.18 21.62 15.20
N GLY A 223 5.95 21.23 16.47
CA GLY A 223 4.74 21.63 17.19
C GLY A 223 4.62 21.08 18.61
N ILE A 224 3.78 21.78 19.38
CA ILE A 224 3.63 21.76 20.84
C ILE A 224 3.06 20.40 21.32
N PRO A 225 3.53 19.84 22.46
CA PRO A 225 3.02 18.57 22.99
C PRO A 225 1.53 18.65 23.34
N GLY A 226 0.68 17.99 22.54
CA GLY A 226 -0.77 17.92 22.73
C GLY A 226 -1.27 16.51 23.09
N ALA A 227 -2.45 16.46 23.72
CA ALA A 227 -3.01 15.31 24.44
C ALA A 227 -3.33 14.10 23.56
N ARG A 228 -3.14 12.89 24.14
CA ARG A 228 -3.40 11.57 23.52
C ARG A 228 -4.82 11.49 22.94
N ILE A 229 -4.97 10.92 21.74
CA ILE A 229 -6.26 10.84 21.05
C ILE A 229 -7.12 9.74 21.66
N GLY A 230 -8.35 10.01 22.11
CA GLY A 230 -9.24 8.96 22.62
C GLY A 230 -9.65 7.95 21.54
N TRP A 231 -9.65 6.65 21.87
CA TRP A 231 -10.04 5.55 20.97
C TRP A 231 -11.42 5.74 20.31
N ARG A 232 -12.35 6.45 20.96
CA ARG A 232 -13.70 6.74 20.42
C ARG A 232 -13.71 7.52 19.11
N ARG A 233 -12.68 8.30 18.78
CA ARG A 233 -12.63 9.07 17.52
C ARG A 233 -12.21 8.23 16.32
N LEU A 234 -11.67 7.03 16.55
CA LEU A 234 -11.17 6.11 15.50
C LEU A 234 -12.24 5.16 14.94
N LEU A 235 -13.42 5.11 15.57
CA LEU A 235 -14.49 4.17 15.23
C LEU A 235 -15.72 4.86 14.59
N VAL A 236 -15.55 6.09 14.08
CA VAL A 236 -16.61 6.88 13.42
C VAL A 236 -16.26 7.12 11.97
#